data_AF-A0A1G5BHB1-F1
#
_entry.id   AF-A0A1G5BHB1-F1
#
_cell.length_a   1.000
_cell.length_b   1.000
_cell.length_c   1.000
_cell.angle_alpha   90.00
_cell.angle_beta   90.00
_cell.angle_gamma   90.00
#
_symmetry.space_group_name_H-M   'P 1'
#
loop_
_entity.id
_entity.type
_entity.pdbx_description
1 polymer ?
#
loop_
_entity_poly.entity_id
_entity_poly.type
_entity_poly.pdbx_seq_one_letter_code
_entity_poly.pdbx_strand_id
1 'polypeptide(L)'
;MPTALVALLVCTVVVLVVLRLIYNPNQEIPPQDEEVEPFQVMITPHELACEHPRRQREAVPWEEIHEIVLINALESPPIPPYWLVFVGDGKGCSVPTEAQGFSRLWDEVEARFPGFDFDAVLEPEPGVTKKSVWRKPEISH
;
A
#
# COMPACT_ATOMS: atom_id res chain seq x y z
N MET A 1 -26.47 54.12 26.85
CA MET A 1 -26.03 52.73 27.10
C MET A 1 -26.78 51.62 26.30
N PRO A 2 -27.48 51.85 25.16
CA PRO A 2 -28.09 50.75 24.39
C PRO A 2 -27.20 50.18 23.27
N THR A 3 -26.18 50.92 22.81
CA THR A 3 -25.35 50.55 21.64
C THR A 3 -24.44 49.33 21.87
N ALA A 4 -23.86 49.20 23.07
CA ALA A 4 -23.02 48.07 23.41
C ALA A 4 -23.80 46.75 23.50
N LEU A 5 -25.05 46.80 23.99
CA LEU A 5 -25.92 45.64 24.10
C LEU A 5 -26.32 45.10 22.72
N VAL A 6 -26.65 46.01 21.79
CA VAL A 6 -27.00 45.67 20.40
C VAL A 6 -25.80 45.07 19.66
N ALA A 7 -24.61 45.63 19.84
CA ALA A 7 -23.38 45.09 19.23
C ALA A 7 -23.07 43.67 19.74
N LEU A 8 -23.22 43.42 21.04
CA LEU A 8 -22.99 42.11 21.63
C LEU A 8 -23.98 41.08 21.07
N LEU A 9 -25.27 41.44 20.98
CA LEU A 9 -26.32 40.57 20.42
C LEU A 9 -26.04 40.21 18.96
N VAL A 10 -25.63 41.18 18.14
CA VAL A 10 -25.27 40.95 16.74
C VAL A 10 -24.06 40.01 16.66
N CYS A 11 -23.01 40.23 17.45
CA CYS A 11 -21.86 39.32 17.51
C CYS A 11 -22.26 37.90 17.93
N THR A 12 -23.09 37.74 18.96
CA THR A 12 -23.53 36.41 19.41
C THR A 12 -24.34 35.69 18.33
N VAL A 13 -25.27 36.38 17.66
CA VAL A 13 -26.06 35.79 16.58
C VAL A 13 -25.17 35.40 15.40
N VAL A 14 -24.23 36.24 14.99
CA VAL A 14 -23.28 35.92 13.91
C VAL A 14 -22.42 34.72 14.27
N VAL A 15 -21.89 34.66 15.50
CA VAL A 15 -21.11 33.50 15.97
C VAL A 15 -21.95 32.22 15.96
N LEU A 16 -23.20 32.27 16.41
CA LEU A 16 -24.09 31.10 16.41
C LEU A 16 -24.46 30.64 15.00
N VAL A 17 -24.65 31.57 14.05
CA VAL A 17 -24.90 31.25 12.63
C VAL A 17 -23.65 30.62 12.01
N VAL A 18 -22.47 31.19 12.24
CA VAL A 18 -21.20 30.64 11.76
C VAL A 18 -20.94 29.26 12.36
N LEU A 19 -21.17 29.08 13.67
CA LEU A 19 -21.05 27.77 14.32
C LEU A 19 -22.05 26.76 13.77
N ARG A 20 -23.28 27.15 13.41
CA ARG A 20 -24.25 26.26 12.74
C ARG A 20 -23.86 25.90 11.30
N LEU A 21 -23.21 26.83 10.58
CA LEU A 21 -22.73 26.58 9.22
C LEU A 21 -21.49 25.68 9.21
N ILE A 22 -20.60 25.82 10.20
CA ILE A 22 -19.40 24.99 10.37
C ILE A 22 -19.75 23.65 11.03
N TYR A 23 -20.63 23.66 12.02
CA TYR A 23 -21.02 22.51 12.83
C TYR A 23 -22.45 22.11 12.48
N ASN A 24 -22.61 21.50 11.31
CA ASN A 24 -23.87 20.87 10.92
C ASN A 24 -23.83 19.40 11.38
N PRO A 25 -24.54 19.03 12.47
CA PRO A 25 -24.55 17.66 13.00
C PRO A 25 -25.25 16.66 12.05
N ASN A 26 -25.90 17.16 10.99
CA ASN A 26 -26.49 16.35 9.92
C ASN A 26 -25.58 16.28 8.69
N GLN A 27 -24.29 16.62 8.78
CA GLN A 27 -23.35 16.14 7.76
C GLN A 27 -23.30 14.62 7.89
N GLU A 28 -23.95 13.95 6.94
CA GLU A 28 -23.74 12.54 6.70
C GLU A 28 -22.24 12.33 6.50
N ILE A 29 -21.61 11.59 7.42
CA ILE A 29 -20.26 11.08 7.20
C ILE A 29 -20.38 10.26 5.91
N PRO A 30 -19.65 10.59 4.84
CA PRO A 30 -19.69 9.78 3.62
C PRO A 30 -19.39 8.34 4.03
N PRO A 31 -20.16 7.35 3.55
CA PRO A 31 -19.95 5.96 3.93
C PRO A 31 -18.48 5.60 3.69
N GLN A 32 -17.80 5.18 4.76
CA GLN A 32 -16.38 4.81 4.76
C GLN A 32 -16.14 3.41 4.14
N ASP A 33 -17.02 3.01 3.24
CA ASP A 33 -16.95 1.73 2.53
C ASP A 33 -16.90 2.00 1.02
N GLU A 34 -15.86 2.70 0.54
CA GLU A 34 -15.41 2.39 -0.81
C GLU A 34 -14.85 0.96 -0.73
N GLU A 35 -15.57 -0.03 -1.28
CA GLU A 35 -15.00 -1.35 -1.51
C GLU A 35 -13.74 -1.18 -2.37
N VAL A 36 -12.57 -1.21 -1.72
CA VAL A 36 -11.29 -1.15 -2.41
C VAL A 36 -11.11 -2.51 -3.07
N GLU A 37 -11.30 -2.56 -4.39
CA GLU A 37 -11.00 -3.75 -5.17
C GLU A 37 -9.56 -4.21 -4.90
N PRO A 38 -9.33 -5.50 -4.59
CA PRO A 38 -8.02 -5.96 -4.15
C PRO A 38 -7.01 -5.95 -5.29
N PHE A 39 -5.73 -5.87 -4.93
CA PHE A 39 -4.64 -6.20 -5.85
C PHE A 39 -4.80 -7.63 -6.36
N GLN A 40 -4.53 -7.87 -7.63
CA GLN A 40 -4.59 -9.19 -8.26
C GLN A 40 -3.21 -9.61 -8.76
N VAL A 41 -2.77 -10.81 -8.37
CA VAL A 41 -1.51 -11.39 -8.82
C VAL A 41 -1.77 -12.33 -9.99
N MET A 42 -1.09 -12.06 -11.10
CA MET A 42 -1.05 -12.96 -12.25
C MET A 42 0.33 -13.58 -12.36
N ILE A 43 0.33 -14.91 -12.36
CA ILE A 43 1.53 -15.73 -12.51
C ILE A 43 1.40 -16.45 -13.83
N THR A 44 2.39 -16.25 -14.70
CA THR A 44 2.49 -16.96 -15.98
C THR A 44 3.85 -17.64 -16.06
N PRO A 45 4.08 -18.55 -17.03
CA PRO A 45 5.40 -19.15 -17.22
C PRO A 45 6.51 -18.13 -17.51
N HIS A 46 6.17 -16.93 -18.00
CA HIS A 46 7.13 -15.94 -18.50
C HIS A 46 7.33 -14.75 -17.57
N GLU A 47 6.27 -14.29 -16.90
CA GLU A 47 6.31 -13.11 -16.05
C GLU A 47 5.44 -13.23 -14.80
N LEU A 48 5.80 -12.41 -13.82
CA LEU A 48 4.98 -12.03 -12.68
C LEU A 48 4.36 -10.66 -12.94
N ALA A 49 3.06 -10.52 -12.71
CA ALA A 49 2.38 -9.25 -12.81
C ALA A 49 1.42 -9.01 -11.64
N CYS A 50 1.23 -7.74 -11.29
CA CYS A 50 0.28 -7.28 -10.30
C CYS A 50 -0.55 -6.12 -10.84
N GLU A 51 -1.86 -6.20 -10.66
CA GLU A 51 -2.83 -5.20 -11.11
C GLU A 51 -3.70 -4.72 -9.95
N HIS A 52 -4.11 -3.46 -10.03
CA HIS A 52 -5.12 -2.87 -9.16
C HIS A 52 -5.86 -1.82 -9.98
N PRO A 53 -7.20 -1.66 -9.88
CA PRO A 53 -7.97 -0.79 -10.78
C PRO A 53 -7.53 0.67 -10.79
N ARG A 54 -6.92 1.12 -9.69
CA ARG A 54 -6.41 2.50 -9.51
C ARG A 54 -4.92 2.67 -9.82
N ARG A 55 -4.20 1.62 -10.25
CA ARG A 55 -2.76 1.67 -10.56
C ARG A 55 -2.49 1.11 -11.95
N GLN A 56 -1.39 1.54 -12.55
CA GLN A 56 -0.89 0.91 -13.76
C GLN A 56 -0.45 -0.53 -13.42
N ARG A 57 -0.73 -1.46 -14.34
CA ARG A 57 -0.21 -2.83 -14.28
C ARG A 57 1.31 -2.81 -14.14
N GLU A 58 1.82 -3.49 -13.13
CA GLU A 58 3.24 -3.76 -12.95
C GLU A 58 3.53 -5.20 -13.39
N ALA A 59 4.62 -5.41 -14.12
CA ALA A 59 5.02 -6.73 -14.61
C ALA A 59 6.53 -6.85 -14.75
N VAL A 60 7.06 -8.02 -14.46
CA VAL A 60 8.48 -8.33 -14.57
C VAL A 60 8.67 -9.77 -15.10
N PRO A 61 9.43 -9.97 -16.19
CA PRO A 61 9.82 -11.29 -16.64
C PRO A 61 10.66 -12.01 -15.58
N TRP A 62 10.42 -13.31 -15.38
CA TRP A 62 11.12 -14.07 -14.33
C TRP A 62 12.65 -14.03 -14.47
N GLU A 63 13.13 -14.06 -15.72
CA GLU A 63 14.56 -14.08 -16.05
C GLU A 63 15.27 -12.74 -15.80
N GLU A 64 14.53 -11.63 -15.87
CA GLU A 64 15.03 -10.26 -15.65
C GLU A 64 15.18 -9.94 -14.15
N ILE A 65 14.55 -10.72 -13.25
CA ILE A 65 14.61 -10.46 -11.80
C ILE A 65 16.04 -10.68 -11.30
N HIS A 66 16.57 -9.68 -10.62
CA HIS A 66 17.90 -9.69 -10.02
C HIS A 66 17.91 -9.41 -8.50
N GLU A 67 16.83 -8.86 -7.94
CA GLU A 67 16.66 -8.67 -6.50
C GLU A 67 15.19 -8.84 -6.11
N ILE A 68 14.94 -9.41 -4.94
CA ILE A 68 13.62 -9.40 -4.32
C ILE A 68 13.75 -8.73 -2.97
N VAL A 69 12.88 -7.75 -2.74
CA VAL A 69 12.92 -6.88 -1.56
C VAL A 69 11.61 -6.98 -0.80
N LEU A 70 11.70 -7.28 0.49
CA LEU A 70 10.62 -7.08 1.43
C LEU A 70 10.55 -5.60 1.82
N ILE A 71 9.39 -4.98 1.62
CA ILE A 71 9.09 -3.63 2.12
C ILE A 71 8.01 -3.73 3.19
N ASN A 72 8.29 -3.19 4.37
CA ASN A 72 7.33 -2.96 5.43
C ASN A 72 6.90 -1.50 5.36
N ALA A 73 5.71 -1.28 4.80
CA ALA A 73 5.08 0.02 4.73
C ALA A 73 4.35 0.26 6.06
N LEU A 74 5.00 0.99 6.97
CA LEU A 74 4.40 1.46 8.23
C LEU A 74 3.30 2.53 8.01
N GLU A 75 2.70 2.59 6.82
CA GLU A 75 1.70 3.60 6.48
C GLU A 75 0.30 3.19 6.96
N SER A 76 -0.49 4.19 7.39
CA SER A 76 -1.87 3.96 7.83
C SER A 76 -2.71 3.35 6.69
N PRO A 77 -3.71 2.51 7.01
CA PRO A 77 -4.67 1.98 6.04
C PRO A 77 -5.18 3.07 5.09
N PRO A 78 -5.40 2.75 3.80
CA PRO A 78 -5.72 1.42 3.26
C PRO A 78 -4.56 0.71 2.54
N ILE A 79 -3.29 1.07 2.79
CA ILE A 79 -2.14 0.44 2.11
C ILE A 79 -1.75 -0.85 2.85
N PRO A 80 -1.58 -1.99 2.15
CA PRO A 80 -1.08 -3.22 2.76
C PRO A 80 0.26 -2.99 3.48
N PRO A 81 0.45 -3.55 4.68
CA PRO A 81 1.64 -3.28 5.49
C PRO A 81 2.90 -3.94 4.93
N TYR A 82 2.78 -5.01 4.14
CA TYR A 82 3.91 -5.76 3.62
C TYR A 82 3.83 -5.99 2.11
N TRP A 83 4.97 -5.80 1.45
CA TRP A 83 5.12 -5.95 0.01
C TRP A 83 6.36 -6.75 -0.32
N LEU A 84 6.25 -7.64 -1.29
CA LEU A 84 7.39 -8.19 -2.02
C LEU A 84 7.56 -7.43 -3.32
N VAL A 85 8.71 -6.79 -3.49
CA VAL A 85 9.06 -6.07 -4.70
C VAL A 85 10.10 -6.86 -5.47
N PHE A 86 9.70 -7.32 -6.65
CA PHE A 86 10.54 -8.05 -7.59
C PHE A 86 11.18 -7.04 -8.53
N VAL A 87 12.50 -6.87 -8.41
CA VAL A 87 13.27 -5.88 -9.14
C VAL A 87 13.98 -6.56 -10.31
N GLY A 88 13.74 -6.06 -11.52
CA GLY A 88 14.42 -6.50 -12.73
C GLY A 88 15.03 -5.33 -13.50
N ASP A 89 15.48 -5.59 -14.72
CA ASP A 89 16.23 -4.63 -15.53
C ASP A 89 15.32 -3.53 -16.10
N GLY A 90 15.16 -2.44 -15.32
CA GLY A 90 14.32 -1.30 -15.71
C GLY A 90 12.81 -1.51 -15.52
N LYS A 91 12.42 -2.67 -14.96
CA LYS A 91 11.04 -3.02 -14.61
C LYS A 91 10.98 -3.54 -13.18
N GLY A 92 9.78 -3.59 -12.62
CA GLY A 92 9.54 -4.25 -11.36
C GLY A 92 8.08 -4.61 -11.18
N CYS A 93 7.82 -5.45 -10.19
CA CYS A 93 6.47 -5.82 -9.79
C CYS A 93 6.37 -5.80 -8.27
N SER A 94 5.55 -4.88 -7.75
CA SER A 94 5.28 -4.76 -6.32
C SER A 94 4.02 -5.56 -5.99
N VAL A 95 4.16 -6.60 -5.18
CA VAL A 95 3.07 -7.49 -4.81
C VAL A 95 2.79 -7.36 -3.31
N PRO A 96 1.63 -6.82 -2.89
CA PRO A 96 1.27 -6.79 -1.49
C PRO A 96 0.89 -8.19 -1.01
N THR A 97 1.18 -8.51 0.25
CA THR A 97 0.88 -9.82 0.85
C THR A 97 -0.62 -10.14 0.91
N GLU A 98 -1.47 -9.11 0.85
CA GLU A 98 -2.92 -9.22 0.86
C GLU A 98 -3.53 -9.38 -0.54
N ALA A 99 -2.72 -9.37 -1.60
CA ALA A 99 -3.20 -9.49 -2.97
C ALA A 99 -3.90 -10.84 -3.23
N GLN A 100 -4.96 -10.81 -4.04
CA GLN A 100 -5.61 -12.02 -4.51
C GLN A 100 -4.64 -12.84 -5.35
N GLY A 101 -4.44 -14.10 -4.95
CA GLY A 101 -3.52 -15.03 -5.61
C GLY A 101 -2.09 -14.96 -5.09
N PHE A 102 -1.79 -14.15 -4.08
CA PHE A 102 -0.46 -14.06 -3.46
C PHE A 102 0.09 -15.40 -3.00
N SER A 103 -0.74 -16.28 -2.42
CA SER A 103 -0.29 -17.60 -1.93
C SER A 103 0.35 -18.48 -3.00
N ARG A 104 -0.05 -18.34 -4.28
CA ARG A 104 0.53 -19.09 -5.41
C ARG A 104 1.95 -18.64 -5.77
N LEU A 105 2.36 -17.46 -5.30
CA LEU A 105 3.69 -16.92 -5.53
C LEU A 105 4.76 -17.73 -4.81
N TRP A 106 4.42 -18.38 -3.69
CA TRP A 106 5.37 -19.17 -2.92
C TRP A 106 5.96 -20.34 -3.71
N ASP A 107 5.12 -21.07 -4.44
CA ASP A 107 5.56 -22.20 -5.28
C ASP A 107 6.57 -21.73 -6.34
N GLU A 108 6.31 -20.58 -6.98
CA GLU A 108 7.22 -20.00 -7.97
C GLU A 108 8.51 -19.47 -7.33
N VAL A 109 8.41 -18.85 -6.15
CA VAL A 109 9.57 -18.29 -5.47
C VAL A 109 10.53 -19.39 -5.03
N GLU A 110 10.00 -20.44 -4.41
CA GLU A 110 10.78 -21.62 -3.99
C GLU A 110 11.45 -22.29 -5.19
N ALA A 111 10.74 -22.44 -6.31
CA ALA A 111 11.27 -23.09 -7.50
C ALA A 111 12.33 -22.26 -8.25
N ARG A 112 12.18 -20.92 -8.30
CA ARG A 112 12.99 -20.06 -9.18
C ARG A 112 14.13 -19.33 -8.48
N PHE A 113 14.01 -19.07 -7.18
CA PHE A 113 14.95 -18.22 -6.44
C PHE A 113 15.62 -19.01 -5.31
N PRO A 114 16.53 -19.95 -5.64
CA PRO A 114 17.27 -20.67 -4.62
C PRO A 114 18.03 -19.69 -3.73
N GLY A 115 17.95 -19.90 -2.42
CA GLY A 115 18.54 -19.01 -1.42
C GLY A 115 17.67 -17.82 -1.03
N PHE A 116 16.37 -17.83 -1.38
CA PHE A 116 15.42 -16.85 -0.85
C PHE A 116 15.30 -16.98 0.67
N ASP A 117 15.37 -15.84 1.36
CA ASP A 117 15.28 -15.73 2.83
C ASP A 117 13.81 -15.68 3.26
N PHE A 118 13.20 -16.86 3.40
CA PHE A 118 11.81 -16.99 3.86
C PHE A 118 11.64 -16.53 5.31
N ASP A 119 12.64 -16.76 6.16
CA ASP A 119 12.60 -16.39 7.58
C ASP A 119 12.47 -14.88 7.74
N ALA A 120 13.19 -14.10 6.93
CA ALA A 120 13.07 -12.65 6.92
C ALA A 120 11.67 -12.13 6.51
N VAL A 121 10.89 -12.92 5.77
CA VAL A 121 9.52 -12.55 5.38
C VAL A 121 8.49 -12.98 6.42
N LEU A 122 8.66 -14.17 7.01
CA LEU A 122 7.75 -14.70 8.03
C LEU A 122 7.93 -14.02 9.39
N GLU A 123 9.16 -13.67 9.73
CA GLU A 123 9.55 -13.04 10.99
C GLU A 123 10.35 -11.76 10.71
N PRO A 124 9.69 -10.69 10.21
CA PRO A 124 10.38 -9.46 9.87
C PRO A 124 10.96 -8.80 11.12
N GLU A 125 12.23 -8.39 11.02
CA GLU A 125 12.93 -7.67 12.08
C GLU A 125 12.22 -6.33 12.41
N PRO A 126 11.92 -6.05 13.70
CA PRO A 126 11.28 -4.80 14.09
C PRO A 126 12.08 -3.58 13.66
N GLY A 127 11.40 -2.59 13.07
CA GLY A 127 12.01 -1.33 12.63
C GLY A 127 12.70 -1.39 11.26
N VAL A 128 12.76 -2.56 10.62
CA VAL A 128 13.27 -2.68 9.24
C VAL A 128 12.13 -2.39 8.26
N THR A 129 12.25 -1.30 7.52
CA THR A 129 11.27 -0.89 6.50
C THR A 129 11.55 -1.49 5.13
N LYS A 130 12.79 -1.91 4.87
CA LYS A 130 13.23 -2.49 3.60
C LYS A 130 14.34 -3.51 3.85
N LYS A 131 14.20 -4.73 3.33
CA LYS A 131 15.21 -5.79 3.41
C LYS A 131 15.29 -6.55 2.08
N SER A 132 16.50 -6.73 1.55
CA SER A 132 16.72 -7.65 0.44
C SER A 132 16.58 -9.08 0.97
N VAL A 133 15.65 -9.85 0.42
CA VAL A 133 15.37 -11.24 0.80
C VAL A 133 15.86 -12.24 -0.24
N TRP A 134 16.25 -11.75 -1.42
CA TRP A 134 17.00 -12.53 -2.39
C TRP A 134 17.76 -11.61 -3.34
N ARG A 135 18.93 -12.06 -3.80
CA ARG A 135 19.67 -11.46 -4.92
C ARG A 135 20.19 -12.53 -5.83
N LYS A 136 20.23 -12.22 -7.12
CA LYS A 136 20.87 -13.07 -8.12
C LYS A 136 22.35 -13.23 -7.76
N PRO A 137 22.87 -14.45 -7.63
CA PRO A 137 24.28 -14.67 -7.36
C PRO A 137 25.13 -14.06 -8.46
N GLU A 138 26.19 -13.34 -8.09
CA GLU A 138 27.21 -12.93 -9.05
C GLU A 138 27.93 -14.20 -9.55
N ILE A 139 27.81 -14.49 -10.85
CA ILE A 139 28.56 -15.57 -11.47
C ILE A 139 30.00 -15.08 -11.62
N SER A 140 30.85 -15.44 -10.67
CA SER A 140 32.30 -15.27 -10.78
C SER A 140 32.81 -16.13 -11.95
N HIS A 141 33.19 -15.48 -13.05
CA HIS A 141 33.84 -16.13 -14.20
C HIS A 141 35.29 -16.51 -13.89
#